data_AF-A0A950EU74-F1
#
_entry.id   AF-A0A950EU74-F1
#
_cell.length_a   1.000
_cell.length_b   1.000
_cell.length_c   1.000
_cell.angle_alpha   90.00
_cell.angle_beta   90.00
_cell.angle_gamma   90.00
#
_symmetry.space_group_name_H-M   'P 1'
#
loop_
_entity.id
_entity.type
_entity.pdbx_description
1 polymer ?
#
loop_
_entity_poly.entity_id
_entity_poly.type
_entity_poly.pdbx_seq_one_letter_code
_entity_poly.pdbx_strand_id
1 'polypeptide(L)'
;QLFQQCSVRRVEDYPRQLWEALSTVAPPGADDPPTIVLLSPGPYNSAYFEHCFLARHMGIELVFGQDLYVHEDQVFLHTTRGPERVDVIYRRLDDDFLDPKSFRPDSLLGVPNLMKAYRAGNVTLANAVGTGVADDKAIYPFVEDMIRFYLTEEPILKNVPTYICARPSDLAYVLDHLAELVVKSVNESGGYGMLMGPWATSQQCSEFAEKLRHNPRNFIAQPVVTLSTSPTWTEDGLAPRHVDLRPYIVSGTSTWVLPGGLTRTALVKGSLVVNSSQGGGSKDTWVMENCR
;
A
#
# COMPACT_ATOMS: atom_id res chain seq x y z
N GLN A 1 33.71 3.23 -2.75
CA GLN A 1 34.33 2.97 -4.06
C GLN A 1 33.32 2.46 -5.09
N LEU A 2 32.54 1.39 -4.86
CA LEU A 2 31.54 0.90 -5.83
C LEU A 2 30.46 1.94 -6.18
N PHE A 3 29.84 2.58 -5.18
CA PHE A 3 28.88 3.69 -5.38
C PHE A 3 29.49 4.96 -6.01
N GLN A 4 30.82 5.10 -6.03
CA GLN A 4 31.48 6.21 -6.74
C GLN A 4 31.75 5.86 -8.20
N GLN A 5 31.74 4.57 -8.54
CA GLN A 5 31.91 4.06 -9.90
C GLN A 5 30.56 3.89 -10.62
N CYS A 6 29.47 3.72 -9.86
CA CYS A 6 28.11 3.64 -10.36
C CYS A 6 27.37 4.94 -10.01
N SER A 7 26.92 5.71 -11.00
CA SER A 7 26.12 6.92 -10.79
C SER A 7 24.70 6.57 -10.32
N VAL A 8 24.56 6.12 -9.06
CA VAL A 8 23.28 5.70 -8.47
C VAL A 8 22.56 6.91 -7.88
N ARG A 9 21.27 7.08 -8.19
CA ARG A 9 20.44 8.15 -7.64
C ARG A 9 20.22 7.96 -6.13
N ARG A 10 20.21 9.07 -5.39
CA ARG A 10 19.95 9.07 -3.94
C ARG A 10 18.48 8.85 -3.63
N VAL A 11 18.22 8.12 -2.55
CA VAL A 11 16.87 7.81 -2.02
C VAL A 11 16.57 8.49 -0.68
N GLU A 12 17.57 9.11 -0.07
CA GLU A 12 17.50 9.71 1.27
C GLU A 12 16.53 10.91 1.35
N ASP A 13 16.20 11.52 0.21
CA ASP A 13 15.30 12.67 0.14
C ASP A 13 13.82 12.31 0.37
N TYR A 14 13.47 11.02 0.48
CA TYR A 14 12.09 10.57 0.62
C TYR A 14 11.30 11.26 1.75
N PRO A 15 11.79 11.35 3.00
CA PRO A 15 11.06 12.02 4.07
C PRO A 15 10.79 13.50 3.77
N ARG A 16 11.76 14.21 3.19
CA ARG A 16 11.58 15.61 2.78
C ARG A 16 10.53 15.74 1.68
N GLN A 17 10.59 14.91 0.65
CA GLN A 17 9.61 14.90 -0.45
C GLN A 17 8.19 14.59 0.05
N LEU A 18 8.07 13.67 1.00
CA LEU A 18 6.79 13.35 1.65
C LEU A 18 6.27 14.54 2.48
N TRP A 19 7.12 15.17 3.28
CA TRP A 19 6.74 16.36 4.06
C TRP A 19 6.31 17.52 3.16
N GLU A 20 7.02 17.77 2.06
CA GLU A 20 6.66 18.82 1.08
C GLU A 20 5.29 18.52 0.46
N ALA A 21 5.04 17.29 0.03
CA ALA A 21 3.75 16.89 -0.52
C ALA A 21 2.61 17.03 0.50
N LEU A 22 2.82 16.60 1.75
CA LEU A 22 1.86 16.76 2.83
C LEU A 22 1.56 18.23 3.13
N SER A 23 2.59 19.09 3.08
CA SER A 23 2.43 20.54 3.26
C SER A 23 1.55 21.15 2.17
N THR A 24 1.65 20.65 0.92
CA THR A 24 0.87 21.19 -0.20
C THR A 24 -0.63 20.85 -0.15
N VAL A 25 -1.03 19.90 0.70
CA VAL A 25 -2.44 19.48 0.86
C VAL A 25 -3.07 20.01 2.14
N ALA A 26 -2.43 20.97 2.81
CA ALA A 26 -3.00 21.63 3.98
C ALA A 26 -4.34 22.33 3.64
N PRO A 27 -5.33 22.34 4.54
CA PRO A 27 -6.61 22.99 4.32
C PRO A 27 -6.46 24.52 4.20
N PRO A 28 -7.43 25.21 3.57
CA PRO A 28 -7.46 26.67 3.57
C PRO A 28 -7.48 27.23 5.01
N GLY A 29 -6.61 28.21 5.29
CA GLY A 29 -6.48 28.80 6.63
C GLY A 29 -5.68 27.97 7.64
N ALA A 30 -4.89 27.01 7.15
CA ALA A 30 -3.74 26.47 7.88
C ALA A 30 -2.65 27.53 8.06
N ASP A 31 -1.80 27.35 9.07
CA ASP A 31 -0.63 28.20 9.28
C ASP A 31 0.44 27.95 8.20
N ASP A 32 1.41 28.86 8.08
CA ASP A 32 2.56 28.71 7.18
C ASP A 32 3.87 28.76 8.00
N PRO A 33 4.58 27.63 8.19
CA PRO A 33 4.27 26.30 7.66
C PRO A 33 3.09 25.62 8.39
N PRO A 34 2.36 24.69 7.75
CA PRO A 34 1.26 23.98 8.37
C PRO A 34 1.77 23.00 9.44
N THR A 35 0.96 22.77 10.49
CA THR A 35 1.28 21.77 11.51
C THR A 35 0.91 20.38 11.00
N ILE A 36 1.93 19.54 10.81
CA ILE A 36 1.80 18.17 10.31
C ILE A 36 2.17 17.20 11.44
N VAL A 37 1.37 16.15 11.63
CA VAL A 37 1.65 15.08 12.60
C VAL A 37 1.51 13.69 11.96
N LEU A 38 2.22 12.69 12.51
CA LEU A 38 2.07 11.29 12.14
C LEU A 38 1.24 10.55 13.18
N LEU A 39 0.01 10.16 12.84
CA LEU A 39 -0.87 9.40 13.73
C LEU A 39 -0.55 7.90 13.64
N SER A 40 -0.15 7.31 14.76
CA SER A 40 0.28 5.92 14.87
C SER A 40 -0.64 5.09 15.78
N PRO A 41 -0.82 3.79 15.52
CA PRO A 41 -1.58 2.90 16.41
C PRO A 41 -0.79 2.46 17.66
N GLY A 42 0.49 2.83 17.78
CA GLY A 42 1.30 2.50 18.96
C GLY A 42 2.35 1.39 18.76
N PRO A 43 3.12 1.10 19.83
CA PRO A 43 4.29 0.22 19.79
C PRO A 43 3.98 -1.25 19.51
N TYR A 44 2.73 -1.68 19.68
CA TYR A 44 2.31 -3.06 19.40
C TYR A 44 2.02 -3.30 17.91
N ASN A 45 2.13 -2.30 17.06
CA ASN A 45 2.02 -2.46 15.62
C ASN A 45 3.37 -2.84 15.00
N SER A 46 3.36 -3.84 14.11
CA SER A 46 4.58 -4.34 13.45
C SER A 46 5.36 -3.28 12.65
N ALA A 47 4.70 -2.23 12.15
CA ALA A 47 5.32 -1.13 11.41
C ALA A 47 5.69 0.07 12.30
N TYR A 48 5.54 0.00 13.62
CA TYR A 48 5.77 1.14 14.52
C TYR A 48 7.17 1.73 14.41
N PHE A 49 8.20 0.88 14.21
CA PHE A 49 9.57 1.36 13.96
C PHE A 49 9.64 2.30 12.75
N GLU A 50 8.96 1.95 11.65
CA GLU A 50 8.90 2.78 10.45
C GLU A 50 8.18 4.11 10.73
N HIS A 51 7.13 4.09 11.55
CA HIS A 51 6.41 5.31 11.95
C HIS A 51 7.34 6.27 12.70
N CYS A 52 8.06 5.77 13.71
CA CYS A 52 9.06 6.53 14.46
C CYS A 52 10.17 7.06 13.55
N PHE A 53 10.68 6.21 12.65
CA PHE A 53 11.74 6.58 11.72
C PHE A 53 11.31 7.73 10.81
N LEU A 54 10.14 7.60 10.17
CA LEU A 54 9.61 8.60 9.24
C LEU A 54 9.29 9.92 9.95
N ALA A 55 8.57 9.88 11.08
CA ALA A 55 8.25 11.10 11.84
C ALA A 55 9.52 11.87 12.23
N ARG A 56 10.54 11.16 12.74
CA ARG A 56 11.82 11.74 13.11
C ARG A 56 12.58 12.35 11.93
N HIS A 57 12.60 11.69 10.77
CA HIS A 57 13.33 12.19 9.60
C HIS A 57 12.58 13.31 8.86
N MET A 58 11.25 13.36 8.96
CA MET A 58 10.45 14.50 8.52
C MET A 58 10.50 15.68 9.49
N GLY A 59 10.88 15.45 10.75
CA GLY A 59 10.87 16.48 11.79
C GLY A 59 9.45 16.83 12.26
N ILE A 60 8.53 15.87 12.25
CA ILE A 60 7.14 16.04 12.69
C ILE A 60 6.85 15.21 13.94
N GLU A 61 5.82 15.60 14.69
CA GLU A 61 5.42 14.88 15.90
C GLU A 61 4.80 13.51 15.57
N LEU A 62 5.24 12.49 16.29
CA LEU A 62 4.63 11.16 16.31
C LEU A 62 3.58 11.13 17.42
N VAL A 63 2.31 10.98 17.05
CA VAL A 63 1.19 11.10 17.98
C VAL A 63 0.32 9.85 17.99
N PHE A 64 -0.40 9.64 19.10
CA PHE A 64 -1.45 8.64 19.27
C PHE A 64 -2.82 9.31 19.31
N GLY A 65 -3.90 8.55 19.13
CA GLY A 65 -5.26 9.09 19.13
C GLY A 65 -5.59 9.90 20.39
N GLN A 66 -5.09 9.47 21.56
CA GLN A 66 -5.28 10.15 22.83
C GLN A 66 -4.55 11.49 22.97
N ASP A 67 -3.54 11.75 22.14
CA ASP A 67 -2.78 13.00 22.15
C ASP A 67 -3.51 14.10 21.37
N LEU A 68 -4.49 13.71 20.54
CA LEU A 68 -5.30 14.59 19.72
C LEU A 68 -6.73 14.70 20.26
N TYR A 69 -7.35 15.84 20.05
CA TYR A 69 -8.78 16.02 20.31
C TYR A 69 -9.41 16.98 19.31
N VAL A 70 -10.74 16.89 19.17
CA VAL A 70 -11.53 17.77 18.29
C VAL A 70 -12.33 18.76 19.12
N HIS A 71 -12.22 20.04 18.78
CA HIS A 71 -13.00 21.12 19.38
C HIS A 71 -13.42 22.11 18.28
N GLU A 72 -14.72 22.48 18.25
CA GLU A 72 -15.28 23.35 17.21
C GLU A 72 -14.91 22.92 15.77
N ASP A 73 -14.98 21.61 15.51
CA ASP A 73 -14.62 20.97 14.24
C ASP A 73 -13.15 21.21 13.80
N GLN A 74 -12.26 21.62 14.70
CA GLN A 74 -10.82 21.70 14.49
C GLN A 74 -10.08 20.64 15.31
N VAL A 75 -8.93 20.17 14.82
CA VAL A 75 -8.10 19.18 15.51
C VAL A 75 -6.96 19.88 16.24
N PHE A 76 -6.73 19.47 17.48
CA PHE A 76 -5.68 20.02 18.33
C PHE A 76 -4.83 18.90 18.92
N LEU A 77 -3.54 19.19 19.09
CA LEU A 77 -2.56 18.40 19.82
C LEU A 77 -2.48 18.90 21.27
N HIS A 78 -2.51 17.97 22.23
CA HIS A 78 -2.24 18.27 23.62
C HIS A 78 -0.76 18.59 23.83
N THR A 79 -0.43 19.85 24.12
CA THR A 79 0.93 20.25 24.52
C THR A 79 0.94 20.88 25.91
N THR A 80 2.12 20.94 26.53
CA THR A 80 2.30 21.58 27.83
C THR A 80 2.17 23.11 27.79
N ARG A 81 2.27 23.73 26.61
CA ARG A 81 2.18 25.18 26.43
C ARG A 81 0.78 25.66 26.04
N GLY A 82 -0.15 24.73 25.86
CA GLY A 82 -1.48 24.98 25.33
C GLY A 82 -1.78 24.12 24.11
N PRO A 83 -3.03 24.10 23.65
CA PRO A 83 -3.39 23.32 22.48
C PRO A 83 -2.77 23.91 21.22
N GLU A 84 -2.18 23.05 20.40
CA GLU A 84 -1.63 23.41 19.11
C GLU A 84 -2.54 22.86 18.02
N ARG A 85 -2.94 23.71 17.06
CA ARG A 85 -3.81 23.28 15.95
C ARG A 85 -3.03 22.35 15.02
N VAL A 86 -3.68 21.28 14.57
CA VAL A 86 -3.13 20.32 13.60
C VAL A 86 -3.86 20.48 12.28
N ASP A 87 -3.10 20.72 11.21
CA ASP A 87 -3.63 20.97 9.87
C ASP A 87 -3.63 19.72 8.99
N VAL A 88 -2.59 18.88 9.12
CA VAL A 88 -2.43 17.66 8.33
C VAL A 88 -2.04 16.48 9.21
N ILE A 89 -2.75 15.37 9.06
CA ILE A 89 -2.46 14.12 9.74
C ILE A 89 -2.03 13.08 8.71
N TYR A 90 -0.75 12.71 8.74
CA TYR A 90 -0.27 11.52 8.05
C TYR A 90 -0.63 10.28 8.89
N ARG A 91 -1.74 9.63 8.52
CA ARG A 91 -2.29 8.52 9.29
C ARG A 91 -1.63 7.19 8.92
N ARG A 92 -1.30 6.42 9.95
CA ARG A 92 -0.82 5.03 9.86
C ARG A 92 -1.81 4.05 10.50
N LEU A 93 -3.10 4.40 10.44
CA LEU A 93 -4.24 3.62 10.91
C LEU A 93 -5.19 3.36 9.75
N ASP A 94 -5.84 2.20 9.76
CA ASP A 94 -6.95 1.88 8.86
C ASP A 94 -8.19 2.74 9.18
N ASP A 95 -9.02 2.97 8.16
CA ASP A 95 -10.20 3.86 8.23
C ASP A 95 -11.11 3.53 9.40
N ASP A 96 -11.39 2.23 9.59
CA ASP A 96 -12.23 1.68 10.64
C ASP A 96 -11.88 2.14 12.06
N PHE A 97 -10.59 2.46 12.29
CA PHE A 97 -10.07 2.80 13.61
C PHE A 97 -9.93 4.30 13.84
N LEU A 98 -10.13 5.15 12.83
CA LEU A 98 -9.82 6.59 12.87
C LEU A 98 -10.74 7.40 13.79
N ASP A 99 -12.02 7.08 13.85
CA ASP A 99 -13.01 7.86 14.61
C ASP A 99 -14.09 6.94 15.18
N PRO A 100 -14.11 6.70 16.51
CA PRO A 100 -15.12 5.84 17.14
C PRO A 100 -16.54 6.42 17.10
N LYS A 101 -16.73 7.68 16.70
CA LYS A 101 -18.07 8.25 16.47
C LYS A 101 -18.62 7.99 15.08
N SER A 102 -17.76 7.59 14.14
CA SER A 102 -18.12 7.42 12.73
C SER A 102 -17.92 5.98 12.24
N PHE A 103 -16.95 5.26 12.80
CA PHE A 103 -16.58 3.90 12.41
C PHE A 103 -16.73 2.92 13.60
N ARG A 104 -15.67 2.20 13.98
CA ARG A 104 -15.72 1.22 15.06
C ARG A 104 -15.84 1.91 16.43
N PRO A 105 -16.97 1.75 17.15
CA PRO A 105 -17.21 2.47 18.40
C PRO A 105 -16.31 2.02 19.55
N ASP A 106 -15.73 0.83 19.44
CA ASP A 106 -14.77 0.25 20.37
C ASP A 106 -13.30 0.59 20.06
N SER A 107 -13.03 1.35 18.99
CA SER A 107 -11.68 1.80 18.67
C SER A 107 -11.15 2.74 19.76
N LEU A 108 -9.99 2.38 20.31
CA LEU A 108 -9.20 3.21 21.23
C LEU A 108 -8.02 3.89 20.53
N LEU A 109 -7.85 3.68 19.22
CA LEU A 109 -6.70 4.15 18.46
C LEU A 109 -6.93 5.52 17.80
N GLY A 110 -8.18 5.81 17.46
CA GLY A 110 -8.60 7.00 16.73
C GLY A 110 -8.87 8.22 17.61
N VAL A 111 -9.40 9.25 16.97
CA VAL A 111 -9.74 10.54 17.60
C VAL A 111 -11.25 10.77 17.43
N PRO A 112 -12.03 10.87 18.53
CA PRO A 112 -13.47 11.11 18.45
C PRO A 112 -13.81 12.40 17.68
N ASN A 113 -14.76 12.30 16.75
CA ASN A 113 -15.21 13.38 15.85
C ASN A 113 -14.19 13.83 14.80
N LEU A 114 -13.09 13.10 14.58
CA LEU A 114 -12.11 13.44 13.54
C LEU A 114 -12.75 13.56 12.15
N MET A 115 -13.73 12.70 11.85
CA MET A 115 -14.41 12.76 10.56
C MET A 115 -15.29 14.00 10.40
N LYS A 116 -15.76 14.62 11.49
CA LYS A 116 -16.47 15.91 11.41
C LYS A 116 -15.51 17.02 11.01
N ALA A 117 -14.36 17.11 11.67
CA ALA A 117 -13.31 18.08 11.33
C ALA A 117 -12.81 17.91 9.89
N TYR A 118 -12.57 16.67 9.46
CA TYR A 118 -12.15 16.35 8.10
C TYR A 118 -13.22 16.76 7.07
N ARG A 119 -14.50 16.42 7.30
CA ARG A 119 -15.60 16.79 6.40
C ARG A 119 -15.90 18.29 6.38
N ALA A 120 -15.60 19.01 7.46
CA ALA A 120 -15.69 20.46 7.52
C ALA A 120 -14.53 21.15 6.76
N GLY A 121 -13.51 20.40 6.34
CA GLY A 121 -12.35 20.94 5.62
C GLY A 121 -11.32 21.61 6.54
N ASN A 122 -11.34 21.33 7.85
CA ASN A 122 -10.47 21.97 8.83
C ASN A 122 -9.16 21.20 9.10
N VAL A 123 -9.07 19.95 8.61
CA VAL A 123 -7.88 19.08 8.70
C VAL A 123 -7.81 18.21 7.44
N THR A 124 -6.61 17.92 6.97
CA THR A 124 -6.37 16.94 5.90
C THR A 124 -5.89 15.62 6.46
N LEU A 125 -6.47 14.51 5.99
CA LEU A 125 -5.99 13.15 6.29
C LEU A 125 -5.23 12.60 5.09
N ALA A 126 -3.99 12.14 5.31
CA ALA A 126 -3.16 11.53 4.29
C ALA A 126 -2.78 10.09 4.70
N ASN A 127 -3.10 9.06 3.92
CA ASN A 127 -3.96 9.08 2.73
C ASN A 127 -5.42 9.43 3.10
N ALA A 128 -6.20 9.87 2.11
CA ALA A 128 -7.62 10.17 2.32
C ALA A 128 -8.39 8.93 2.80
N VAL A 129 -9.52 9.14 3.48
CA VAL A 129 -10.44 8.06 3.87
C VAL A 129 -11.16 7.52 2.63
N GLY A 130 -11.32 6.20 2.54
CA GLY A 130 -12.03 5.52 1.46
C GLY A 130 -11.14 5.12 0.28
N THR A 131 -9.83 5.36 0.31
CA THR A 131 -8.93 4.99 -0.80
C THR A 131 -8.89 3.49 -1.08
N GLY A 132 -9.30 2.65 -0.12
CA GLY A 132 -9.35 1.19 -0.26
C GLY A 132 -10.22 0.71 -1.42
N VAL A 133 -11.23 1.48 -1.86
CA VAL A 133 -12.03 1.12 -3.03
C VAL A 133 -11.20 1.08 -4.32
N ALA A 134 -10.18 1.94 -4.45
CA ALA A 134 -9.37 2.03 -5.66
C ALA A 134 -8.33 0.91 -5.78
N ASP A 135 -7.88 0.36 -4.65
CA ASP A 135 -6.91 -0.75 -4.59
C ASP A 135 -7.61 -2.12 -4.37
N ASP A 136 -8.93 -2.15 -4.45
CA ASP A 136 -9.70 -3.38 -4.30
C ASP A 136 -9.41 -4.34 -5.47
N LYS A 137 -9.30 -5.64 -5.17
CA LYS A 137 -8.98 -6.67 -6.18
C LYS A 137 -10.02 -6.75 -7.30
N ALA A 138 -11.27 -6.38 -7.03
CA ALA A 138 -12.33 -6.31 -8.04
C ALA A 138 -12.23 -5.05 -8.92
N ILE A 139 -11.55 -4.01 -8.46
CA ILE A 139 -11.32 -2.76 -9.20
C ILE A 139 -10.03 -2.82 -10.02
N TYR A 140 -9.02 -3.56 -9.57
CA TYR A 140 -7.74 -3.74 -10.27
C TYR A 140 -7.86 -3.96 -11.79
N PRO A 141 -8.76 -4.83 -12.33
CA PRO A 141 -8.85 -5.08 -13.78
C PRO A 141 -9.20 -3.84 -14.61
N PHE A 142 -9.78 -2.81 -13.98
CA PHE A 142 -10.26 -1.61 -14.65
C PHE A 142 -9.26 -0.45 -14.69
N VAL A 143 -8.08 -0.58 -14.05
CA VAL A 143 -7.10 0.52 -13.98
C VAL A 143 -6.66 0.99 -15.36
N GLU A 144 -6.46 0.08 -16.31
CA GLU A 144 -6.12 0.45 -17.69
C GLU A 144 -7.23 1.27 -18.37
N ASP A 145 -8.50 0.93 -18.14
CA ASP A 145 -9.64 1.67 -18.66
C ASP A 145 -9.80 3.03 -17.96
N MET A 146 -9.47 3.12 -16.67
CA MET A 146 -9.42 4.39 -15.94
C MET A 146 -8.38 5.34 -16.55
N ILE A 147 -7.19 4.85 -16.89
CA ILE A 147 -6.15 5.66 -17.56
C ILE A 147 -6.68 6.21 -18.89
N ARG A 148 -7.28 5.34 -19.73
CA ARG A 148 -7.87 5.76 -21.00
C ARG A 148 -9.00 6.78 -20.81
N PHE A 149 -9.86 6.56 -19.82
CA PHE A 149 -11.03 7.40 -19.57
C PHE A 149 -10.65 8.77 -18.99
N TYR A 150 -9.81 8.82 -17.96
CA TYR A 150 -9.48 10.06 -17.26
C TYR A 150 -8.33 10.86 -17.90
N LEU A 151 -7.35 10.17 -18.50
CA LEU A 151 -6.16 10.81 -19.07
C LEU A 151 -6.20 10.88 -20.59
N THR A 152 -7.08 10.12 -21.25
CA THR A 152 -7.08 9.98 -22.73
C THR A 152 -5.73 9.48 -23.26
N GLU A 153 -5.06 8.63 -22.49
CA GLU A 153 -3.74 8.06 -22.77
C GLU A 153 -3.79 6.53 -22.76
N GLU A 154 -2.82 5.90 -23.42
CA GLU A 154 -2.63 4.45 -23.29
C GLU A 154 -1.76 4.11 -22.07
N PRO A 155 -2.12 3.08 -21.28
CA PRO A 155 -1.33 2.66 -20.13
C PRO A 155 0.11 2.29 -20.51
N ILE A 156 1.08 2.93 -19.86
CA ILE A 156 2.51 2.62 -20.03
C ILE A 156 2.83 1.26 -19.37
N LEU A 157 2.31 1.04 -18.15
CA LEU A 157 2.43 -0.21 -17.42
C LEU A 157 1.12 -1.00 -17.55
N LYS A 158 1.24 -2.24 -18.01
CA LYS A 158 0.10 -3.14 -18.19
C LYS A 158 -0.20 -3.90 -16.92
N ASN A 159 -1.47 -4.16 -16.69
CA ASN A 159 -1.92 -5.06 -15.65
C ASN A 159 -1.66 -6.51 -16.03
N VAL A 160 -1.60 -7.36 -15.00
CA VAL A 160 -1.71 -8.79 -15.20
C VAL A 160 -3.14 -9.08 -15.68
N PRO A 161 -3.34 -9.83 -16.79
CA PRO A 161 -4.67 -10.21 -17.24
C PRO A 161 -5.47 -10.82 -16.10
N THR A 162 -6.63 -10.26 -15.80
CA THR A 162 -7.41 -10.64 -14.62
C THR A 162 -8.84 -10.96 -15.03
N TYR A 163 -9.27 -12.18 -14.76
CA TYR A 163 -10.63 -12.66 -14.96
C TYR A 163 -11.49 -12.28 -13.78
N ILE A 164 -12.65 -11.66 -14.06
CA ILE A 164 -13.62 -11.26 -13.04
C ILE A 164 -14.66 -12.36 -12.96
N CYS A 165 -14.58 -13.21 -11.94
CA CYS A 165 -15.48 -14.37 -11.82
C CYS A 165 -16.96 -13.96 -11.69
N ALA A 166 -17.27 -12.70 -11.35
CA ALA A 166 -18.65 -12.17 -11.41
C ALA A 166 -19.23 -12.13 -12.85
N ARG A 167 -18.38 -12.14 -13.89
CA ARG A 167 -18.80 -12.20 -15.29
C ARG A 167 -18.98 -13.67 -15.71
N PRO A 168 -20.13 -14.08 -16.26
CA PRO A 168 -20.37 -15.47 -16.62
C PRO A 168 -19.34 -16.08 -17.59
N SER A 169 -18.86 -15.29 -18.57
CA SER A 169 -17.84 -15.72 -19.52
C SER A 169 -16.50 -16.03 -18.85
N ASP A 170 -16.07 -15.13 -17.96
CA ASP A 170 -14.82 -15.24 -17.24
C ASP A 170 -14.90 -16.40 -16.25
N LEU A 171 -16.04 -16.57 -15.56
CA LEU A 171 -16.26 -17.70 -14.66
C LEU A 171 -16.16 -19.04 -15.39
N ALA A 172 -16.81 -19.16 -16.55
CA ALA A 172 -16.74 -20.38 -17.35
C ALA A 172 -15.29 -20.71 -17.72
N TYR A 173 -14.54 -19.73 -18.23
CA TYR A 173 -13.12 -19.90 -18.54
C TYR A 173 -12.30 -20.31 -17.30
N VAL A 174 -12.51 -19.65 -16.16
CA VAL A 174 -11.78 -19.95 -14.93
C VAL A 174 -12.07 -21.37 -14.44
N LEU A 175 -13.32 -21.81 -14.49
CA LEU A 175 -13.69 -23.17 -14.09
C LEU A 175 -13.05 -24.24 -15.00
N ASP A 176 -12.98 -23.97 -16.31
CA ASP A 176 -12.39 -24.89 -17.29
C ASP A 176 -10.85 -24.95 -17.18
N HIS A 177 -10.21 -23.86 -16.76
CA HIS A 177 -8.75 -23.72 -16.69
C HIS A 177 -8.20 -23.59 -15.26
N LEU A 178 -8.94 -24.08 -14.26
CA LEU A 178 -8.63 -23.84 -12.85
C LEU A 178 -7.22 -24.30 -12.43
N ALA A 179 -6.73 -25.37 -13.05
CA ALA A 179 -5.40 -25.94 -12.80
C ALA A 179 -4.24 -25.10 -13.38
N GLU A 180 -4.53 -24.09 -14.21
CA GLU A 180 -3.54 -23.24 -14.87
C GLU A 180 -3.48 -21.83 -14.25
N LEU A 181 -4.47 -21.50 -13.41
CA LEU A 181 -4.68 -20.15 -12.91
C LEU A 181 -4.38 -20.04 -11.41
N VAL A 182 -4.15 -18.81 -10.97
CA VAL A 182 -4.15 -18.43 -9.55
C VAL A 182 -5.47 -17.73 -9.26
N VAL A 183 -6.28 -18.31 -8.37
CA VAL A 183 -7.57 -17.75 -7.96
C VAL A 183 -7.42 -17.12 -6.58
N LYS A 184 -7.91 -15.89 -6.39
CA LYS A 184 -7.79 -15.12 -5.15
C LYS A 184 -9.16 -14.62 -4.71
N SER A 185 -9.46 -14.71 -3.42
CA SER A 185 -10.62 -14.03 -2.83
C SER A 185 -10.42 -12.51 -2.83
N VAL A 186 -11.48 -11.75 -3.08
CA VAL A 186 -11.45 -10.28 -3.14
C VAL A 186 -11.23 -9.69 -1.74
N ASN A 187 -12.01 -10.15 -0.77
CA ASN A 187 -12.10 -9.55 0.57
C ASN A 187 -11.08 -10.05 1.61
N GLU A 188 -10.23 -11.04 1.29
CA GLU A 188 -9.28 -11.59 2.27
C GLU A 188 -7.85 -11.10 2.04
N SER A 189 -7.06 -11.05 3.12
CA SER A 189 -5.66 -10.65 3.14
C SER A 189 -4.74 -11.80 3.54
N GLY A 190 -3.44 -11.68 3.27
CA GLY A 190 -2.43 -12.62 3.77
C GLY A 190 -2.35 -13.99 3.08
N GLY A 191 -2.93 -14.17 1.90
CA GLY A 191 -2.86 -15.42 1.13
C GLY A 191 -3.86 -16.50 1.54
N TYR A 192 -4.71 -16.23 2.53
CA TYR A 192 -5.92 -17.01 2.79
C TYR A 192 -6.92 -16.85 1.62
N GLY A 193 -7.66 -17.92 1.32
CA GLY A 193 -8.64 -17.93 0.22
C GLY A 193 -8.04 -17.91 -1.19
N MET A 194 -6.82 -18.42 -1.36
CA MET A 194 -6.13 -18.51 -2.64
C MET A 194 -5.98 -19.96 -3.11
N LEU A 195 -6.20 -20.20 -4.41
CA LEU A 195 -5.84 -21.44 -5.10
C LEU A 195 -4.65 -21.17 -6.03
N MET A 196 -3.59 -21.95 -5.87
CA MET A 196 -2.44 -21.97 -6.80
C MET A 196 -2.62 -23.17 -7.74
N GLY A 197 -3.41 -23.00 -8.81
CA GLY A 197 -3.85 -24.08 -9.70
C GLY A 197 -2.76 -25.07 -10.10
N PRO A 198 -1.59 -24.63 -10.61
CA PRO A 198 -0.54 -25.55 -11.06
C PRO A 198 0.08 -26.42 -9.98
N TRP A 199 -0.10 -26.05 -8.71
CA TRP A 199 0.41 -26.78 -7.54
C TRP A 199 -0.71 -27.42 -6.71
N ALA A 200 -1.96 -27.24 -7.12
CA ALA A 200 -3.12 -27.78 -6.42
C ALA A 200 -3.44 -29.21 -6.88
N THR A 201 -3.97 -30.03 -5.97
CA THR A 201 -4.50 -31.35 -6.32
C THR A 201 -5.85 -31.21 -7.04
N SER A 202 -6.24 -32.23 -7.80
CA SER A 202 -7.56 -32.26 -8.46
C SER A 202 -8.71 -32.11 -7.46
N GLN A 203 -8.56 -32.65 -6.24
CA GLN A 203 -9.53 -32.49 -5.16
C GLN A 203 -9.64 -31.03 -4.73
N GLN A 204 -8.50 -30.35 -4.48
CA GLN A 204 -8.49 -28.94 -4.11
C GLN A 204 -9.11 -28.06 -5.21
N CYS A 205 -8.83 -28.36 -6.48
CA CYS A 205 -9.45 -27.69 -7.61
C CYS A 205 -10.97 -27.88 -7.61
N SER A 206 -11.46 -29.11 -7.40
CA SER A 206 -12.90 -29.39 -7.33
C SER A 206 -13.58 -28.66 -6.19
N GLU A 207 -12.97 -28.65 -4.99
CA GLU A 207 -13.50 -27.94 -3.82
C GLU A 207 -13.55 -26.43 -4.06
N PHE A 208 -12.53 -25.87 -4.74
CA PHE A 208 -12.50 -24.44 -5.05
C PHE A 208 -13.47 -24.06 -6.17
N ALA A 209 -13.70 -24.94 -7.14
CA ALA A 209 -14.72 -24.77 -8.18
C ALA A 209 -16.12 -24.63 -7.57
N GLU A 210 -16.46 -25.41 -6.55
CA GLU A 210 -17.73 -25.27 -5.82
C GLU A 210 -17.84 -23.92 -5.11
N LYS A 211 -16.75 -23.45 -4.46
CA LYS A 211 -16.71 -22.12 -3.84
C LYS A 211 -16.94 -21.00 -4.87
N LEU A 212 -16.31 -21.12 -6.04
CA LEU A 212 -16.47 -20.18 -7.16
C LEU A 212 -17.91 -20.15 -7.67
N ARG A 213 -18.56 -21.31 -7.84
CA ARG A 213 -19.97 -21.38 -8.26
C ARG A 213 -20.92 -20.79 -7.22
N HIS A 214 -20.62 -21.01 -5.94
CA HIS A 214 -21.46 -20.53 -4.85
C HIS A 214 -21.40 -19.01 -4.66
N ASN A 215 -20.22 -18.41 -4.77
CA ASN A 215 -20.06 -16.95 -4.61
C ASN A 215 -19.03 -16.38 -5.60
N PRO A 216 -19.35 -16.34 -6.91
CA PRO A 216 -18.39 -15.95 -7.94
C PRO A 216 -17.88 -14.51 -7.79
N ARG A 217 -18.72 -13.62 -7.24
CA ARG A 217 -18.36 -12.21 -7.04
C ARG A 217 -17.18 -12.01 -6.06
N ASN A 218 -16.96 -12.97 -5.17
CA ASN A 218 -15.88 -12.88 -4.18
C ASN A 218 -14.52 -13.32 -4.73
N PHE A 219 -14.39 -13.62 -6.03
CA PHE A 219 -13.15 -14.14 -6.60
C PHE A 219 -12.72 -13.43 -7.88
N ILE A 220 -11.41 -13.36 -8.06
CA ILE A 220 -10.75 -13.05 -9.32
C ILE A 220 -9.74 -14.16 -9.64
N ALA A 221 -9.39 -14.32 -10.91
CA ALA A 221 -8.35 -15.25 -11.31
C ALA A 221 -7.34 -14.58 -12.24
N GLN A 222 -6.08 -15.01 -12.14
CA GLN A 222 -4.97 -14.48 -12.92
C GLN A 222 -4.13 -15.65 -13.45
N PRO A 223 -3.48 -15.51 -14.62
CA PRO A 223 -2.46 -16.45 -15.03
C PRO A 223 -1.29 -16.42 -14.05
N VAL A 224 -0.53 -17.52 -14.00
CA VAL A 224 0.69 -17.57 -13.19
C VAL A 224 1.72 -16.64 -13.81
N VAL A 225 2.08 -15.57 -13.09
CA VAL A 225 3.09 -14.62 -13.54
C VAL A 225 4.47 -15.22 -13.30
N THR A 226 5.25 -15.34 -14.37
CA THR A 226 6.66 -15.70 -14.26
C THR A 226 7.44 -14.47 -13.80
N LEU A 227 7.88 -14.47 -12.53
CA LEU A 227 8.67 -13.38 -11.99
C LEU A 227 10.09 -13.41 -12.57
N SER A 228 10.65 -12.23 -12.84
CA SER A 228 12.08 -12.11 -13.16
C SER A 228 12.93 -12.58 -11.98
N THR A 229 14.20 -12.92 -12.25
CA THR A 229 15.14 -13.34 -11.21
C THR A 229 16.31 -12.37 -11.10
N SER A 230 16.81 -12.19 -9.88
CA SER A 230 18.04 -11.48 -9.59
C SER A 230 19.06 -12.44 -8.97
N PRO A 231 20.37 -12.28 -9.23
CA PRO A 231 21.40 -13.04 -8.52
C PRO A 231 21.30 -12.83 -7.01
N THR A 232 21.27 -13.93 -6.26
CA THR A 232 21.19 -13.94 -4.79
C THR A 232 22.22 -14.92 -4.25
N TRP A 233 22.92 -14.51 -3.20
CA TRP A 233 23.87 -15.37 -2.51
C TRP A 233 23.12 -16.43 -1.70
N THR A 234 23.45 -17.69 -1.91
CA THR A 234 22.82 -18.85 -1.27
C THR A 234 23.90 -19.76 -0.69
N GLU A 235 23.52 -20.82 0.03
CA GLU A 235 24.46 -21.80 0.56
C GLU A 235 25.30 -22.46 -0.54
N ASP A 236 24.72 -22.66 -1.73
CA ASP A 236 25.39 -23.24 -2.91
C ASP A 236 26.15 -22.18 -3.76
N GLY A 237 26.27 -20.94 -3.26
CA GLY A 237 26.85 -19.80 -3.98
C GLY A 237 25.82 -18.91 -4.68
N LEU A 238 26.23 -18.22 -5.75
CA LEU A 238 25.37 -17.27 -6.45
C LEU A 238 24.34 -17.99 -7.33
N ALA A 239 23.05 -17.80 -7.03
CA ALA A 239 21.96 -18.45 -7.77
C ALA A 239 20.82 -17.48 -8.08
N PRO A 240 20.06 -17.68 -9.17
CA PRO A 240 18.89 -16.86 -9.47
C PRO A 240 17.80 -17.07 -8.42
N ARG A 241 17.16 -15.98 -7.99
CA ARG A 241 15.97 -15.98 -7.14
C ARG A 241 14.95 -14.98 -7.64
N HIS A 242 13.66 -15.32 -7.55
CA HIS A 242 12.59 -14.44 -7.98
C HIS A 242 12.54 -13.17 -7.14
N VAL A 243 12.25 -12.05 -7.80
CA VAL A 243 12.14 -10.73 -7.15
C VAL A 243 10.88 -10.01 -7.58
N ASP A 244 10.41 -9.11 -6.71
CA ASP A 244 9.47 -8.06 -7.07
C ASP A 244 9.96 -6.69 -6.58
N LEU A 245 9.42 -5.63 -7.17
CA LEU A 245 9.79 -4.26 -6.86
C LEU A 245 8.55 -3.47 -6.43
N ARG A 246 8.65 -2.82 -5.28
CA ARG A 246 7.66 -1.86 -4.79
C ARG A 246 8.24 -0.45 -4.78
N PRO A 247 8.00 0.37 -5.82
CA PRO A 247 8.31 1.79 -5.77
C PRO A 247 7.30 2.54 -4.91
N TYR A 248 7.62 3.77 -4.53
CA TYR A 248 6.73 4.67 -3.81
C TYR A 248 6.52 5.95 -4.63
N ILE A 249 5.24 6.28 -4.85
CA ILE A 249 4.80 7.49 -5.54
C ILE A 249 4.24 8.43 -4.48
N VAL A 250 4.76 9.65 -4.44
CA VAL A 250 4.33 10.72 -3.53
C VAL A 250 3.62 11.78 -4.36
N SER A 251 2.36 12.07 -4.03
CA SER A 251 1.54 13.04 -4.75
C SER A 251 1.01 14.10 -3.80
N GLY A 252 1.36 15.36 -4.09
CA GLY A 252 0.75 16.57 -3.54
C GLY A 252 0.19 17.42 -4.69
N THR A 253 0.58 18.68 -4.79
CA THR A 253 0.33 19.51 -6.01
C THR A 253 1.12 19.04 -7.22
N SER A 254 2.21 18.29 -7.01
CA SER A 254 2.95 17.57 -8.05
C SER A 254 3.21 16.14 -7.61
N THR A 255 3.59 15.28 -8.57
CA THR A 255 3.88 13.87 -8.31
C THR A 255 5.38 13.62 -8.45
N TRP A 256 5.96 13.00 -7.42
CA TRP A 256 7.35 12.55 -7.39
C TRP A 256 7.41 11.04 -7.17
N VAL A 257 8.29 10.37 -7.92
CA VAL A 257 8.52 8.93 -7.80
C VAL A 257 9.91 8.73 -7.20
N LEU A 258 9.99 7.96 -6.12
CA LEU A 258 11.25 7.57 -5.50
C LEU A 258 12.15 6.88 -6.56
N PRO A 259 13.37 7.36 -6.84
CA PRO A 259 14.31 6.68 -7.73
C PRO A 259 14.96 5.48 -7.02
N GLY A 260 14.11 4.52 -6.64
CA GLY A 260 14.42 3.35 -5.87
C GLY A 260 13.14 2.63 -5.47
N GLY A 261 13.21 1.80 -4.44
CA GLY A 261 12.05 1.07 -3.93
C GLY A 261 12.45 -0.13 -3.11
N LEU A 262 11.46 -0.77 -2.51
CA LEU A 262 11.66 -2.03 -1.81
C LEU A 262 11.68 -3.17 -2.82
N THR A 263 12.85 -3.72 -3.10
CA THR A 263 12.97 -4.98 -3.82
C THR A 263 12.90 -6.12 -2.82
N ARG A 264 11.98 -7.07 -3.03
CA ARG A 264 11.90 -8.30 -2.23
C ARG A 264 12.39 -9.49 -3.03
N THR A 265 12.94 -10.48 -2.36
CA THR A 265 13.47 -11.70 -3.00
C THR A 265 12.97 -12.96 -2.31
N ALA A 266 12.49 -13.92 -3.09
CA ALA A 266 12.15 -15.24 -2.60
C ALA A 266 13.44 -16.04 -2.37
N LEU A 267 13.81 -16.30 -1.11
CA LEU A 267 15.09 -16.96 -0.80
C LEU A 267 15.06 -18.46 -1.09
N VAL A 268 13.90 -19.09 -0.97
CA VAL A 268 13.69 -20.52 -1.25
C VAL A 268 13.75 -20.77 -2.77
N LYS A 269 14.54 -21.77 -3.18
CA LYS A 269 14.69 -22.15 -4.60
C LYS A 269 13.33 -22.48 -5.22
N GLY A 270 13.01 -21.83 -6.34
CA GLY A 270 11.75 -22.04 -7.08
C GLY A 270 10.50 -21.45 -6.43
N SER A 271 10.61 -20.80 -5.27
CA SER A 271 9.48 -20.13 -4.64
C SER A 271 9.17 -18.81 -5.33
N LEU A 272 7.88 -18.51 -5.47
CA LEU A 272 7.36 -17.20 -5.90
C LEU A 272 6.97 -16.32 -4.70
N VAL A 273 7.10 -16.84 -3.48
CA VAL A 273 6.74 -16.14 -2.25
C VAL A 273 7.88 -15.21 -1.84
N VAL A 274 7.69 -13.92 -2.11
CA VAL A 274 8.64 -12.85 -1.79
C VAL A 274 8.33 -12.12 -0.47
N ASN A 275 7.22 -12.47 0.19
CA ASN A 275 6.80 -11.78 1.42
C ASN A 275 7.77 -12.06 2.58
N SER A 276 8.19 -11.01 3.29
CA SER A 276 9.14 -11.10 4.40
C SER A 276 8.59 -11.89 5.58
N SER A 277 7.27 -11.86 5.81
CA SER A 277 6.61 -12.67 6.84
C SER A 277 6.69 -14.18 6.58
N GLN A 278 7.07 -14.60 5.37
CA GLN A 278 7.20 -15.99 4.96
C GLN A 278 8.63 -16.33 4.48
N GLY A 279 9.64 -15.62 4.99
CA GLY A 279 11.05 -15.92 4.71
C GLY A 279 11.60 -15.25 3.43
N GLY A 280 10.91 -14.24 2.91
CA GLY A 280 11.45 -13.36 1.87
C GLY A 280 12.53 -12.41 2.40
N GLY A 281 13.58 -12.19 1.61
CA GLY A 281 14.61 -11.19 1.88
C GLY A 281 14.32 -9.86 1.18
N SER A 282 15.14 -8.85 1.43
CA SER A 282 15.13 -7.58 0.69
C SER A 282 16.46 -7.33 -0.02
N LYS A 283 16.43 -6.51 -1.07
CA LYS A 283 17.61 -6.01 -1.79
C LYS A 283 17.50 -4.51 -1.96
N ASP A 284 18.66 -3.87 -2.05
CA ASP A 284 18.75 -2.48 -2.50
C ASP A 284 18.37 -2.37 -3.98
N THR A 285 17.72 -1.27 -4.35
CA THR A 285 17.25 -1.00 -5.72
C THR A 285 17.98 0.20 -6.27
N TRP A 286 18.93 -0.04 -7.18
CA TRP A 286 19.70 1.05 -7.78
C TRP A 286 19.03 1.56 -9.05
N VAL A 287 18.62 2.83 -9.03
CA VAL A 287 18.24 3.56 -10.24
C VAL A 287 19.44 4.40 -10.65
N MET A 288 19.95 4.15 -11.85
CA MET A 288 21.09 4.87 -12.39
C MET A 288 20.67 6.29 -12.81
N GLU A 289 21.54 7.26 -12.63
CA GLU A 289 21.44 8.53 -13.33
C GLU A 289 21.56 8.27 -14.84
N ASN A 290 20.79 9.00 -15.63
CA ASN A 290 20.98 8.98 -17.07
C ASN A 290 22.38 9.52 -17.37
N CYS A 291 23.29 8.65 -17.80
CA CYS A 291 24.52 9.10 -18.45
C CYS A 291 24.08 9.89 -19.70
N ARG A 292 24.19 11.22 -19.64
CA ARG A 292 24.12 12.06 -20.84
C ARG A 292 25.40 11.89 -21.66
#